data_AF-A0A956BI40-F1
#
_entry.id   AF-A0A956BI40-F1
#
_cell.length_a   1.000
_cell.length_b   1.000
_cell.length_c   1.000
_cell.angle_alpha   90.00
_cell.angle_beta   90.00
_cell.angle_gamma   90.00
#
_symmetry.space_group_name_H-M   'P 1'
#
loop_
_entity.id
_entity.type
_entity.pdbx_description
1 polymer ?
#
loop_
_entity_poly.entity_id
_entity_poly.type
_entity_poly.pdbx_seq_one_letter_code
_entity_poly.pdbx_strand_id
1 'polypeptide(L)'
;LAEADREMIVAATTESVTCAKSTFNGQPRAALALTCAARKGILGTRTREEGQRMQELLGDIPFSGFYTYGEIAPAREGGMSCFNNEMFVTLLLGVPE
;
A
#
# COMPACT_ATOMS: atom_id res chain seq x y z
N LEU A 1 24.37 -0.29 -1.56
CA LEU A 1 22.97 0.17 -1.35
C LEU A 1 22.20 -0.33 -2.55
N ALA A 2 21.33 -1.32 -2.39
CA ALA A 2 20.47 -1.73 -3.49
C ALA A 2 19.49 -0.58 -3.72
N GLU A 3 19.70 0.21 -4.76
CA GLU A 3 18.69 1.17 -5.20
C GLU A 3 17.43 0.37 -5.53
N ALA A 4 16.32 0.70 -4.86
CA ALA A 4 15.03 0.12 -5.22
C ALA A 4 14.72 0.57 -6.66
N ASP A 5 14.85 -0.35 -7.62
CA ASP A 5 14.41 -0.13 -8.98
C ASP A 5 12.93 0.27 -8.99
N ARG A 6 12.56 1.18 -9.88
CA ARG A 6 11.20 1.73 -9.98
C ARG A 6 10.17 0.63 -10.18
N GLU A 7 10.54 -0.45 -10.87
CA GLU A 7 9.69 -1.63 -11.03
C GLU A 7 9.40 -2.32 -9.68
N MET A 8 10.40 -2.44 -8.81
CA MET A 8 10.20 -3.03 -7.48
C MET A 8 9.28 -2.18 -6.61
N ILE A 9 9.39 -0.85 -6.72
CA ILE A 9 8.49 0.07 -6.03
C ILE A 9 7.05 -0.13 -6.51
N VAL A 10 6.82 -0.15 -7.82
CA VAL A 10 5.47 -0.39 -8.36
C VAL A 10 4.95 -1.77 -7.96
N ALA A 11 5.79 -2.82 -8.02
CA ALA A 11 5.44 -4.18 -7.62
C ALA A 11 5.03 -4.30 -6.15
N ALA A 12 5.65 -3.54 -5.25
CA ALA A 12 5.26 -3.51 -3.84
C ALA A 12 3.82 -3.01 -3.61
N THR A 13 3.25 -2.25 -4.54
CA THR A 13 1.82 -1.88 -4.53
C THR A 13 0.95 -3.13 -4.67
N THR A 14 1.29 -4.00 -5.63
CA THR A 14 0.59 -5.26 -5.88
C THR A 14 0.65 -6.19 -4.68
N GLU A 15 1.84 -6.32 -4.09
CA GLU A 15 2.04 -7.14 -2.90
C GLU A 15 1.20 -6.64 -1.71
N SER A 16 1.22 -5.32 -1.46
CA SER A 16 0.44 -4.69 -0.39
C SER A 16 -1.07 -4.93 -0.53
N VAL A 17 -1.63 -4.71 -1.72
CA VAL A 17 -3.07 -4.91 -1.95
C VAL A 17 -3.45 -6.38 -1.87
N THR A 18 -2.62 -7.27 -2.41
CA THR A 18 -2.87 -8.72 -2.37
C THR A 18 -2.85 -9.23 -0.93
N CYS A 19 -1.86 -8.82 -0.14
CA CYS A 19 -1.75 -9.16 1.28
C CYS A 19 -2.96 -8.64 2.08
N ALA A 20 -3.36 -7.39 1.85
CA ALA A 20 -4.55 -6.83 2.50
C ALA A 20 -5.81 -7.62 2.15
N LYS A 21 -6.02 -7.98 0.87
CA LYS A 21 -7.17 -8.78 0.44
C LYS A 21 -7.17 -10.20 1.02
N SER A 22 -5.99 -10.83 1.15
CA SER A 22 -5.89 -12.19 1.69
C SER A 22 -6.09 -12.28 3.21
N THR A 23 -5.94 -11.16 3.92
CA THR A 23 -6.05 -11.09 5.39
C THR A 23 -7.33 -10.43 5.87
N PHE A 24 -8.07 -9.77 4.97
CA PHE A 24 -9.32 -9.09 5.32
C PHE A 24 -10.46 -10.10 5.52
N ASN A 25 -11.00 -10.16 6.74
CA ASN A 25 -12.13 -11.02 7.10
C ASN A 25 -13.45 -10.25 6.97
N GLY A 26 -14.05 -10.24 5.78
CA GLY A 26 -15.24 -9.46 5.50
C GLY A 26 -15.36 -9.03 4.05
N GLN A 27 -16.34 -8.14 3.78
CA GLN A 27 -16.48 -7.51 2.48
C GLN A 27 -15.87 -6.10 2.49
N PRO A 28 -14.75 -5.87 1.78
CA PRO A 28 -14.16 -4.53 1.67
C PRO A 28 -15.10 -3.60 0.89
N ARG A 29 -15.28 -2.38 1.40
CA ARG A 29 -16.13 -1.31 0.83
C ARG A 29 -15.32 -0.07 0.42
N ALA A 30 -14.12 0.09 0.94
CA ALA A 30 -13.17 1.12 0.54
C ALA A 30 -11.73 0.69 0.85
N ALA A 31 -10.76 1.38 0.26
CA ALA A 31 -9.34 1.23 0.58
C ALA A 31 -8.66 2.59 0.86
N LEU A 32 -7.73 2.59 1.80
CA LEU A 32 -6.80 3.69 2.05
C LEU A 32 -5.38 3.24 1.70
N ALA A 33 -4.73 3.99 0.82
CA ALA A 33 -3.32 3.82 0.49
C ALA A 33 -2.47 4.82 1.28
N LEU A 34 -1.56 4.28 2.09
CA LEU A 34 -0.54 5.07 2.79
C LEU A 34 0.80 4.73 2.13
N THR A 35 1.41 5.71 1.48
CA THR A 35 2.61 5.49 0.65
C THR A 35 3.75 6.36 1.13
N CYS A 36 4.96 5.81 1.26
CA CYS A 36 6.10 6.60 1.71
C CYS A 36 6.41 7.75 0.72
N ALA A 37 6.59 8.98 1.24
CA ALA A 37 6.88 10.18 0.46
C ALA A 37 8.12 10.05 -0.42
N ALA A 38 9.10 9.21 -0.04
CA ALA A 38 10.27 8.90 -0.86
C ALA A 38 9.88 8.26 -2.21
N ARG A 39 8.82 7.44 -2.25
CA ARG A 39 8.34 6.77 -3.47
C ARG A 39 7.91 7.77 -4.52
N LYS A 40 7.28 8.89 -4.12
CA LYS A 40 6.94 10.00 -5.03
C LYS A 40 8.18 10.56 -5.71
N GLY A 41 9.26 10.75 -4.96
CA GLY A 41 10.53 11.24 -5.50
C GLY A 41 11.19 10.25 -6.46
N ILE A 42 11.18 8.95 -6.12
CA ILE A 42 11.82 7.91 -6.92
C ILE A 42 11.05 7.65 -8.23
N LEU A 43 9.71 7.60 -8.16
CA LEU A 43 8.85 7.33 -9.31
C LEU A 43 8.64 8.55 -10.21
N GLY A 44 8.59 9.76 -9.65
CA GLY A 44 8.33 10.98 -10.42
C GLY A 44 7.03 10.91 -11.22
N THR A 45 7.12 10.98 -12.54
CA THR A 45 5.94 10.88 -13.43
C THR A 45 5.25 9.52 -13.38
N ARG A 46 5.95 8.48 -12.91
CA ARG A 46 5.44 7.10 -12.78
C ARG A 46 4.61 6.86 -11.53
N THR A 47 4.43 7.85 -10.65
CA THR A 47 3.53 7.75 -9.48
C THR A 47 2.12 7.29 -9.85
N ARG A 48 1.64 7.63 -11.05
CA ARG A 48 0.31 7.19 -11.53
C ARG A 48 0.18 5.67 -11.62
N GLU A 49 1.28 4.93 -11.79
CA GLU A 49 1.26 3.48 -11.89
C GLU A 49 0.82 2.83 -10.58
N GLU A 50 1.17 3.39 -9.41
CA GLU A 50 0.68 2.89 -8.12
C GLU A 50 -0.86 2.94 -8.06
N GLY A 51 -1.44 4.07 -8.51
CA GLY A 51 -2.90 4.24 -8.59
C GLY A 51 -3.55 3.31 -9.62
N GLN A 52 -2.90 3.07 -10.76
CA GLN A 52 -3.39 2.12 -11.76
C GLN A 52 -3.38 0.68 -11.22
N ARG A 53 -2.32 0.26 -10.54
CA ARG A 53 -2.27 -1.07 -9.90
C ARG A 53 -3.33 -1.24 -8.83
N MET A 54 -3.54 -0.20 -8.01
CA MET A 54 -4.64 -0.18 -7.04
C MET A 54 -5.99 -0.39 -7.74
N GLN A 55 -6.28 0.37 -8.80
CA GLN A 55 -7.52 0.27 -9.56
C GLN A 55 -7.72 -1.12 -10.19
N GLU A 56 -6.67 -1.71 -10.76
CA GLU A 56 -6.68 -3.05 -11.34
C GLU A 56 -7.00 -4.14 -10.30
N LEU A 57 -6.43 -4.03 -9.10
CA LEU A 57 -6.55 -5.07 -8.06
C LEU A 57 -7.81 -4.92 -7.18
N LEU A 58 -8.31 -3.69 -7.01
CA LEU A 58 -9.47 -3.38 -6.20
C LEU A 58 -10.79 -3.42 -6.98
N GLY A 59 -10.75 -3.26 -8.31
CA GLY A 59 -11.95 -3.22 -9.14
C GLY A 59 -12.86 -2.05 -8.73
N ASP A 60 -14.11 -2.33 -8.40
CA ASP A 60 -15.10 -1.31 -8.05
C ASP A 60 -14.96 -0.76 -6.62
N ILE A 61 -14.03 -1.28 -5.81
CA ILE A 61 -13.81 -0.77 -4.46
C ILE A 61 -13.14 0.61 -4.55
N PRO A 62 -13.80 1.69 -4.11
CA PRO A 62 -13.21 3.02 -4.16
C PRO A 62 -11.98 3.10 -3.26
N PHE A 63 -10.96 3.81 -3.71
CA PHE A 63 -9.76 4.04 -2.93
C PHE A 63 -9.33 5.50 -2.92
N SER A 64 -8.66 5.90 -1.85
CA SER A 64 -7.96 7.17 -1.74
C SER A 64 -6.70 6.98 -0.91
N GLY A 65 -5.86 8.00 -0.80
CA GLY A 65 -4.61 7.87 -0.08
C GLY A 65 -3.79 9.15 -0.08
N PHE A 66 -2.65 9.09 0.60
CA PHE A 66 -1.71 10.19 0.69
C PHE A 66 -0.29 9.69 0.99
N TYR A 67 0.68 10.57 0.76
CA TYR A 67 2.08 10.28 1.06
C TYR A 67 2.40 10.54 2.54
N THR A 68 3.08 9.59 3.19
CA THR A 68 3.49 9.62 4.60
C THR A 68 5.02 9.68 4.73
N TYR A 69 5.55 10.21 5.84
CA TYR A 69 6.98 10.14 6.15
C TYR A 69 7.34 8.88 6.95
N GLY A 70 6.64 7.77 6.64
CA GLY A 70 6.71 6.51 7.36
C GLY A 70 5.59 6.35 8.38
N GLU A 71 5.46 5.13 8.89
CA GLU A 71 4.38 4.70 9.77
C GLU A 71 4.95 3.92 10.96
N ILE A 72 4.38 4.14 12.15
CA ILE A 72 4.72 3.36 13.34
C ILE A 72 3.67 2.26 13.48
N ALA A 73 4.04 1.04 13.12
CA ALA A 73 3.15 -0.12 13.15
C ALA A 73 3.95 -1.42 13.23
N PRO A 74 3.34 -2.53 13.68
CA PRO A 74 3.94 -3.85 13.54
C PRO A 74 4.13 -4.21 12.06
N ALA A 75 5.30 -4.74 11.69
CA ALA A 75 5.53 -5.25 10.33
C ALA A 75 4.71 -6.53 10.01
N ARG A 76 4.20 -7.19 11.05
CA ARG A 76 3.32 -8.36 10.97
C ARG A 76 2.38 -8.37 12.16
N GLU A 77 1.26 -9.08 12.03
CA GLU A 77 0.30 -9.26 13.12
C GLU A 77 0.98 -9.81 14.39
N GLY A 78 0.63 -9.22 15.53
CA GLY A 78 1.22 -9.57 16.84
C GLY A 78 2.70 -9.18 17.02
N GLY A 79 3.32 -8.52 16.05
CA GLY A 79 4.70 -8.04 16.13
C GLY A 79 4.87 -6.78 16.97
N MET A 80 6.11 -6.46 17.34
CA MET A 80 6.45 -5.18 17.94
C MET A 80 6.34 -4.07 16.89
N SER A 81 5.84 -2.90 17.29
CA SER A 81 5.78 -1.74 16.40
C SER A 81 7.18 -1.26 16.05
N CYS A 82 7.43 -1.07 14.76
CA CYS A 82 8.65 -0.49 14.23
C CYS A 82 8.33 0.69 13.32
N PHE A 83 9.34 1.50 13.01
CA PHE A 83 9.22 2.52 12.00
C PHE A 83 9.33 1.88 10.62
N ASN A 84 8.23 1.96 9.85
CA ASN A 84 8.16 1.46 8.49
C ASN A 84 8.33 2.64 7.53
N ASN A 85 9.46 2.68 6.82
CA ASN A 85 9.73 3.62 5.75
C ASN A 85 9.80 2.90 4.40
N GLU A 86 9.67 3.65 3.30
CA GLU A 86 9.78 3.13 1.93
C GLU A 86 8.70 2.10 1.53
N MET A 87 7.71 1.87 2.39
CA MET A 87 6.60 0.94 2.19
C MET A 87 5.42 1.56 1.43
N PHE A 88 4.56 0.68 0.91
CA PHE A 88 3.19 0.97 0.49
C PHE A 88 2.25 0.13 1.33
N VAL A 89 1.34 0.78 2.05
CA VAL A 89 0.42 0.13 2.96
C VAL A 89 -1.01 0.31 2.43
N THR A 90 -1.72 -0.80 2.34
CA THR A 90 -3.13 -0.84 1.94
C THR A 90 -3.97 -1.21 3.15
N LEU A 91 -4.85 -0.29 3.56
CA LEU A 91 -5.85 -0.55 4.58
C LEU A 91 -7.21 -0.75 3.90
N LEU A 92 -7.78 -1.94 4.04
CA LEU A 92 -9.14 -2.21 3.61
C LEU A 92 -10.13 -1.86 4.72
N LEU A 93 -11.22 -1.19 4.34
CA LEU A 93 -12.31 -0.78 5.23
C LEU A 93 -13.58 -1.45 4.75
N GLY A 94 -14.35 -2.03 5.66
CA GLY A 94 -15.56 -2.77 5.28
C GLY A 94 -16.30 -3.30 6.50
N VAL A 95 -17.31 -4.12 6.21
CA VAL A 95 -18.04 -4.83 7.25
C VAL A 95 -17.34 -6.17 7.51
N PRO A 96 -17.08 -6.53 8.77
CA PRO A 96 -16.65 -7.88 9.11
C PRO A 96 -17.76 -8.88 8.75
N GLU A 97 -17.37 -10.13 8.46
CA GLU A 97 -18.34 -11.23 8.45
C GLU A 97 -18.91 -11.51 9.85
#